data_AF-A0A8H3CSR8-F1
#
_entry.id   AF-A0A8H3CSR8-F1
#
_cell.length_a   1.000
_cell.length_b   1.000
_cell.length_c   1.000
_cell.angle_alpha   90.00
_cell.angle_beta   90.00
_cell.angle_gamma   90.00
#
_symmetry.space_group_name_H-M   'P 1'
#
loop_
_entity.id
_entity.type
_entity.pdbx_description
1 polymer ?
#
loop_
_entity_poly.entity_id
_entity_poly.type
_entity_poly.pdbx_seq_one_letter_code
_entity_poly.pdbx_strand_id
1 'polypeptide(L)'
;MADPCPPFAPFFGFAGVASAIEYLNRHDNVTKNCPWYGIAVGAAYGTSKSGIGITGLGTFRPDLIMKSLIPVVMSGIIAVYGLVVAVLISGAIDPKVPYPLFSGFTHLGAGLACGLTGLSAGYAIGIVGDSCVRAYVHESKVFVTMVLILIFAEVLGLYGMIVALIMHSKTQGKWDDLCGAIVG
;
A
#
# COMPACT_ATOMS: atom_id res chain seq x y z
N MET A 1 1.72 -22.08 31.41
CA MET A 1 1.42 -20.66 31.13
C MET A 1 2.16 -20.33 29.85
N ALA A 2 1.49 -19.84 28.81
CA ALA A 2 2.19 -19.46 27.59
C ALA A 2 2.92 -18.14 27.86
N ASP A 3 4.23 -18.10 27.63
CA ASP A 3 5.01 -16.88 27.79
C ASP A 3 4.48 -15.84 26.79
N PRO A 4 3.99 -14.67 27.25
CA PRO A 4 3.41 -13.65 26.36
C PRO A 4 4.46 -13.00 25.45
N CYS A 5 5.76 -13.21 25.71
CA CYS A 5 6.87 -12.54 25.06
C CYS A 5 7.94 -13.56 24.59
N PRO A 6 7.61 -14.43 23.60
CA PRO A 6 8.58 -15.38 23.07
C PRO A 6 9.61 -14.69 22.16
N PRO A 7 10.83 -15.24 22.02
CA PRO A 7 11.90 -14.65 21.20
C PRO A 7 11.57 -14.58 19.70
N PHE A 8 10.57 -15.32 19.23
CA PHE A 8 10.08 -15.25 17.85
C PHE A 8 9.01 -14.18 17.61
N ALA A 9 8.56 -13.42 18.62
CA ALA A 9 7.54 -12.39 18.46
C ALA A 9 7.92 -11.26 17.45
N PRO A 10 9.19 -10.79 17.37
CA PRO A 10 9.58 -9.76 16.41
C PRO A 10 9.47 -10.21 14.94
N PHE A 11 9.50 -11.52 14.67
CA PHE A 11 9.35 -12.06 13.31
C PHE A 11 8.03 -11.58 12.67
N PHE A 12 6.93 -11.58 13.43
CA PHE A 12 5.63 -11.12 12.93
C PHE A 12 5.59 -9.59 12.74
N GLY A 13 6.32 -8.83 13.55
CA GLY A 13 6.47 -7.38 13.38
C GLY A 13 7.19 -7.03 12.08
N PHE A 14 8.35 -7.64 11.83
CA PHE A 14 9.09 -7.46 10.57
C PHE A 14 8.34 -8.02 9.35
N ALA A 15 7.59 -9.12 9.51
CA ALA A 15 6.69 -9.61 8.47
C ALA A 15 5.58 -8.59 8.15
N GLY A 16 5.08 -7.85 9.15
CA GLY A 16 4.18 -6.70 8.96
C GLY A 16 4.81 -5.59 8.12
N VAL A 17 6.04 -5.16 8.47
CA VAL A 17 6.81 -4.16 7.70
C VAL A 17 6.99 -4.61 6.25
N ALA A 18 7.40 -5.86 6.03
CA ALA A 18 7.56 -6.43 4.70
C ALA A 18 6.23 -6.41 3.95
N SER A 19 5.15 -6.94 4.54
CA SER A 19 3.83 -6.99 3.90
C SER A 19 3.23 -5.63 3.55
N ALA A 20 3.63 -4.56 4.24
CA ALA A 20 3.18 -3.20 3.95
C ALA A 20 3.80 -2.62 2.67
N ILE A 21 5.08 -2.92 2.40
CA ILE A 21 5.83 -2.41 1.24
C ILE A 21 5.78 -3.43 0.09
N GLU A 22 6.12 -4.69 0.34
CA GLU A 22 6.34 -5.73 -0.67
C GLU A 22 6.18 -7.16 -0.15
N TYR A 23 5.45 -7.99 -0.91
CA TYR A 23 5.80 -9.41 -1.02
C TYR A 23 6.30 -9.70 -2.44
N LEU A 24 7.62 -9.78 -2.60
CA LEU A 24 8.25 -10.21 -3.85
C LEU A 24 9.23 -11.37 -3.59
N ASN A 25 8.76 -12.60 -3.79
CA ASN A 25 9.64 -13.69 -4.19
C ASN A 25 9.55 -13.80 -5.72
N ARG A 26 10.61 -13.36 -6.38
CA ARG A 26 10.73 -13.29 -7.83
C ARG A 26 11.15 -14.64 -8.38
N HIS A 27 10.35 -15.20 -9.29
CA HIS A 27 10.86 -16.04 -10.37
C HIS A 27 10.07 -15.66 -11.64
N ASP A 28 10.72 -14.87 -12.51
CA ASP A 28 10.21 -14.50 -13.83
C ASP A 28 9.89 -15.80 -14.63
N ASN A 29 8.82 -15.90 -15.42
CA ASN A 29 8.56 -15.16 -16.65
C ASN A 29 7.04 -15.10 -16.95
N VAL A 30 6.54 -13.89 -17.20
CA VAL A 30 5.26 -13.62 -17.89
C VAL A 30 4.03 -14.25 -17.22
N THR A 31 3.55 -13.57 -16.18
CA THR A 31 2.10 -13.36 -15.93
C THR A 31 1.22 -14.61 -15.92
N LYS A 32 1.67 -15.71 -15.29
CA LYS A 32 0.80 -16.87 -15.06
C LYS A 32 1.02 -17.41 -13.65
N ASN A 33 0.09 -17.04 -12.76
CA ASN A 33 -0.20 -17.63 -11.42
C ASN A 33 0.54 -17.11 -10.16
N CYS A 34 0.92 -15.83 -10.03
CA CYS A 34 1.60 -15.35 -8.80
C CYS A 34 0.66 -14.68 -7.76
N PRO A 35 0.74 -15.07 -6.46
CA PRO A 35 0.09 -14.35 -5.36
C PRO A 35 0.77 -13.00 -5.14
N TRP A 36 0.08 -11.93 -5.53
CA TRP A 36 0.56 -10.55 -5.55
C TRP A 36 -0.05 -9.79 -4.36
N TYR A 37 0.73 -9.49 -3.32
CA TYR A 37 0.21 -8.91 -2.06
C TYR A 37 1.09 -7.75 -1.56
N GLY A 38 1.26 -6.68 -2.35
CA GLY A 38 2.05 -5.52 -1.93
C GLY A 38 1.68 -4.22 -2.63
N ILE A 39 1.84 -3.10 -1.92
CA ILE A 39 1.41 -1.78 -2.39
C ILE A 39 2.26 -1.27 -3.57
N ALA A 40 3.55 -1.59 -3.58
CA ALA A 40 4.49 -1.18 -4.62
C ALA A 40 4.09 -1.72 -6.00
N VAL A 41 3.50 -2.93 -6.01
CA VAL A 41 2.97 -3.52 -7.24
C VAL A 41 1.72 -2.78 -7.70
N GLY A 42 0.80 -2.48 -6.78
CA GLY A 42 -0.38 -1.66 -7.11
C GLY A 42 0.04 -0.35 -7.78
N ALA A 43 1.04 0.33 -7.21
CA ALA A 43 1.61 1.55 -7.74
C ALA A 43 2.32 1.35 -9.10
N ALA A 44 3.08 0.27 -9.27
CA ALA A 44 3.76 -0.04 -10.53
C ALA A 44 2.75 -0.38 -11.65
N TYR A 45 1.70 -1.12 -11.33
CA TYR A 45 0.64 -1.47 -12.28
C TYR A 45 -0.17 -0.23 -12.68
N GLY A 46 -0.58 0.59 -11.72
CA GLY A 46 -1.28 1.85 -11.99
C GLY A 46 -0.47 2.80 -12.87
N THR A 47 0.83 2.91 -12.59
CA THR A 47 1.77 3.74 -13.36
C THR A 47 1.98 3.21 -14.77
N SER A 48 2.23 1.90 -14.92
CA SER A 48 2.51 1.29 -16.24
C SER A 48 1.29 1.35 -17.15
N LYS A 49 0.09 1.01 -16.67
CA LYS A 49 -1.14 1.08 -17.45
C LYS A 49 -1.50 2.51 -17.85
N SER A 50 -1.44 3.44 -16.91
CA SER A 50 -1.70 4.87 -17.21
C SER A 50 -0.65 5.43 -18.17
N GLY A 51 0.62 5.04 -18.03
CA GLY A 51 1.71 5.44 -18.89
C GLY A 51 1.52 5.02 -20.34
N ILE A 52 1.06 3.78 -20.58
CA ILE A 52 0.74 3.29 -21.93
C ILE A 52 -0.34 4.17 -22.60
N GLY A 53 -1.40 4.52 -21.86
CA GLY A 53 -2.45 5.42 -22.33
C GLY A 53 -1.92 6.83 -22.66
N ILE A 54 -1.05 7.38 -21.82
CA ILE A 54 -0.45 8.72 -22.00
C ILE A 54 0.47 8.75 -23.21
N THR A 55 1.34 7.76 -23.38
CA THR A 55 2.22 7.67 -24.56
C THR A 55 1.41 7.54 -25.85
N GLY A 56 0.31 6.77 -25.81
CA GLY A 56 -0.63 6.67 -26.94
C GLY A 56 -1.35 7.98 -27.26
N LEU A 57 -1.68 8.79 -26.25
CA LEU A 57 -2.26 10.13 -26.44
C LEU A 57 -1.22 11.14 -26.97
N GLY A 58 0.03 11.04 -26.53
CA GLY A 58 1.10 11.98 -26.86
C GLY A 58 1.50 12.00 -28.33
N THR A 59 1.25 10.93 -29.08
CA THR A 59 1.48 10.88 -30.53
C THR A 59 0.44 11.66 -31.34
N PHE A 60 -0.76 11.87 -30.78
CA PHE A 60 -1.84 12.59 -31.45
C PHE A 60 -1.98 14.04 -30.97
N ARG A 61 -1.94 14.26 -29.65
CA ARG A 61 -2.11 15.60 -29.04
C ARG A 61 -1.14 15.81 -27.88
N PRO A 62 0.10 16.26 -28.16
CA PRO A 62 1.13 16.43 -27.14
C PRO A 62 0.78 17.51 -26.10
N ASP A 63 -0.03 18.51 -26.47
CA ASP A 63 -0.48 19.58 -25.58
C ASP A 63 -1.26 19.08 -24.35
N LEU A 64 -1.84 17.88 -24.45
CA LEU A 64 -2.68 17.28 -23.41
C LEU A 64 -1.89 16.40 -22.43
N ILE A 65 -0.61 16.11 -22.70
CA ILE A 65 0.22 15.18 -21.90
C ILE A 65 0.30 15.65 -20.44
N MET A 66 0.61 16.92 -20.21
CA MET A 66 0.79 17.47 -18.86
C MET A 66 -0.46 17.33 -17.99
N LYS A 67 -1.66 17.47 -18.58
CA LYS A 67 -2.93 17.29 -17.86
C LYS A 67 -3.24 15.83 -17.58
N SER A 68 -2.78 14.93 -18.44
CA SER A 68 -3.00 13.48 -18.31
C SER A 68 -2.06 12.78 -17.31
N LEU A 69 -1.13 13.48 -16.67
CA LEU A 69 -0.21 12.89 -15.67
C LEU A 69 -0.86 12.60 -14.31
N ILE A 70 -2.07 13.09 -14.06
CA ILE A 70 -2.78 12.93 -12.77
C ILE A 70 -2.90 11.46 -12.31
N PRO A 71 -3.30 10.49 -13.15
CA PRO A 71 -3.41 9.08 -12.72
C PRO A 71 -2.06 8.49 -12.30
N VAL A 72 -0.96 8.92 -12.92
CA VAL A 72 0.40 8.47 -12.57
C VAL A 72 0.79 9.00 -11.19
N VAL A 73 0.51 10.27 -10.90
CA VAL A 73 0.80 10.86 -9.59
C VAL A 73 -0.04 10.20 -8.50
N MET A 74 -1.32 9.94 -8.73
CA MET A 74 -2.19 9.23 -7.76
C MET A 74 -1.67 7.81 -7.48
N SER A 75 -1.28 7.08 -8.52
CA SER A 75 -0.64 5.78 -8.35
C SER A 75 0.65 5.83 -7.51
N GLY A 76 1.40 6.95 -7.55
CA GLY A 76 2.59 7.17 -6.73
C GLY A 76 2.27 7.43 -5.25
N ILE A 77 1.16 8.11 -4.95
CA ILE A 77 0.74 8.42 -3.58
C ILE A 77 0.41 7.13 -2.81
N ILE A 78 -0.18 6.13 -3.47
CA ILE A 78 -0.43 4.80 -2.90
C ILE A 78 0.83 4.16 -2.33
N ALA A 79 1.97 4.26 -3.02
CA ALA A 79 3.24 3.71 -2.55
C ALA A 79 3.71 4.38 -1.24
N VAL A 80 3.44 5.69 -1.10
CA VAL A 80 3.79 6.44 0.11
C VAL A 80 2.99 5.95 1.32
N TYR A 81 1.74 5.51 1.13
CA TYR A 81 0.94 4.97 2.24
C TYR A 81 1.59 3.74 2.89
N GLY A 82 2.09 2.80 2.10
CA GLY A 82 2.78 1.62 2.64
C GLY A 82 4.14 1.96 3.24
N LEU A 83 4.87 2.93 2.67
CA LEU A 83 6.10 3.44 3.25
C LEU A 83 5.87 4.03 4.64
N VAL A 84 4.83 4.84 4.82
CA VAL A 84 4.50 5.45 6.12
C VAL A 84 4.20 4.37 7.17
N VAL A 85 3.37 3.37 6.83
CA VAL A 85 3.05 2.27 7.76
C VAL A 85 4.29 1.45 8.12
N ALA A 86 5.16 1.15 7.15
CA ALA A 86 6.39 0.42 7.39
C ALA A 86 7.36 1.16 8.32
N VAL A 87 7.54 2.47 8.11
CA VAL A 87 8.40 3.30 8.97
C VAL A 87 7.85 3.38 10.39
N LEU A 88 6.54 3.50 10.57
CA LEU A 88 5.90 3.51 11.89
C LEU A 88 6.09 2.19 12.65
N ILE A 89 5.88 1.05 11.96
CA ILE A 89 6.06 -0.27 12.58
C ILE A 89 7.55 -0.51 12.89
N SER A 90 8.46 -0.15 11.97
CA SER A 90 9.91 -0.30 12.19
C SER A 90 10.40 0.55 13.36
N GLY A 91 9.82 1.74 13.56
CA GLY A 91 10.17 2.62 14.69
C GLY A 91 9.67 2.12 16.05
N ALA A 92 8.75 1.14 16.07
CA ALA A 92 8.21 0.56 17.31
C ALA A 92 8.86 -0.78 17.71
N ILE A 93 9.82 -1.27 16.93
CA ILE A 93 10.53 -2.53 17.23
C ILE A 93 11.92 -2.19 17.77
N ASP A 94 12.09 -2.35 19.08
CA ASP A 94 13.38 -2.21 19.75
C ASP A 94 13.93 -3.56 20.21
N PRO A 95 15.22 -3.88 19.95
CA PRO A 95 15.82 -5.15 20.39
C PRO A 95 16.08 -5.24 21.90
N LYS A 96 15.90 -4.14 22.63
CA LYS A 96 16.15 -4.04 24.07
C LYS A 96 14.89 -4.25 24.92
N VAL A 97 13.72 -4.09 24.33
CA VAL A 97 12.42 -4.16 25.01
C VAL A 97 11.76 -5.50 24.67
N PRO A 98 11.26 -6.27 25.65
CA PRO A 98 10.56 -7.51 25.37
C PRO A 98 9.27 -7.22 24.58
N TYR A 99 9.16 -7.83 23.40
CA TYR A 99 8.09 -7.54 22.46
C TYR A 99 6.95 -8.59 22.59
N PRO A 100 5.71 -8.19 22.91
CA PRO A 100 4.63 -9.13 23.14
C PRO A 100 4.11 -9.73 21.82
N LEU A 101 3.71 -11.01 21.86
CA LEU A 101 3.22 -11.71 20.66
C LEU A 101 1.97 -11.05 20.04
N PHE A 102 1.12 -10.44 20.89
CA PHE A 102 -0.04 -9.67 20.44
C PHE A 102 0.36 -8.49 19.53
N SER A 103 1.41 -7.75 19.91
CA SER A 103 1.97 -6.64 19.12
C SER A 103 2.51 -7.12 17.77
N GLY A 104 3.10 -8.33 17.73
CA GLY A 104 3.54 -8.96 16.49
C GLY A 104 2.38 -9.23 15.52
N PHE A 105 1.29 -9.82 16.00
CA PHE A 105 0.13 -10.10 15.16
C PHE A 105 -0.64 -8.84 14.75
N THR A 106 -0.73 -7.81 15.62
CA THR A 106 -1.38 -6.54 15.24
C THR A 106 -0.58 -5.80 14.17
N HIS A 107 0.75 -5.78 14.26
CA HIS A 107 1.61 -5.19 13.22
C HIS A 107 1.57 -5.97 11.90
N LEU A 108 1.51 -7.31 11.95
CA LEU A 108 1.28 -8.12 10.75
C LEU A 108 -0.07 -7.79 10.10
N GLY A 109 -1.14 -7.71 10.89
CA GLY A 109 -2.48 -7.36 10.41
C GLY A 109 -2.56 -5.95 9.83
N ALA A 110 -1.87 -4.98 10.46
CA ALA A 110 -1.80 -3.60 9.99
C ALA A 110 -1.08 -3.50 8.62
N GLY A 111 0.05 -4.21 8.47
CA GLY A 111 0.79 -4.26 7.20
C GLY A 111 -0.01 -4.90 6.08
N LEU A 112 -0.65 -6.05 6.34
CA LEU A 112 -1.50 -6.74 5.36
C LEU A 112 -2.73 -5.93 4.95
N ALA A 113 -3.39 -5.27 5.91
CA ALA A 113 -4.57 -4.46 5.63
C ALA A 113 -4.23 -3.30 4.68
N CYS A 114 -3.16 -2.55 4.94
CA CYS A 114 -2.74 -1.45 4.08
C CYS A 114 -2.21 -1.93 2.72
N GLY A 115 -1.37 -2.98 2.71
CA GLY A 115 -0.77 -3.51 1.49
C GLY A 115 -1.80 -4.04 0.48
N LEU A 116 -2.83 -4.74 0.98
CA LEU A 116 -3.88 -5.33 0.14
C LEU A 116 -4.85 -4.30 -0.45
N THR A 117 -5.29 -3.36 0.38
CA THR A 117 -6.20 -2.30 -0.09
C THR A 117 -5.48 -1.40 -1.09
N GLY A 118 -4.20 -1.08 -0.84
CA GLY A 118 -3.38 -0.30 -1.76
C GLY A 118 -3.14 -0.98 -3.11
N LEU A 119 -2.97 -2.31 -3.11
CA LEU A 119 -2.89 -3.08 -4.36
C LEU A 119 -4.20 -2.99 -5.15
N SER A 120 -5.34 -3.15 -4.48
CA SER A 120 -6.66 -3.04 -5.14
C SER A 120 -6.92 -1.63 -5.71
N ALA A 121 -6.53 -0.59 -4.97
CA ALA A 121 -6.66 0.80 -5.40
C ALA A 121 -5.78 1.09 -6.62
N GLY A 122 -4.51 0.67 -6.60
CA GLY A 122 -3.59 0.84 -7.74
C GLY A 122 -4.05 0.08 -8.99
N TYR A 123 -4.66 -1.10 -8.82
CA TYR A 123 -5.27 -1.85 -9.92
C TYR A 123 -6.45 -1.11 -10.56
N ALA A 124 -7.35 -0.58 -9.73
CA ALA A 124 -8.49 0.21 -10.19
C ALA A 124 -8.03 1.48 -10.93
N ILE A 125 -7.06 2.21 -10.37
CA ILE A 125 -6.48 3.42 -10.98
C ILE A 125 -5.84 3.12 -12.32
N GLY A 126 -5.12 2.01 -12.45
CA GLY A 126 -4.50 1.64 -13.73
C GLY A 126 -5.49 1.44 -14.87
N ILE A 127 -6.60 0.73 -14.60
CA ILE A 127 -7.63 0.45 -15.63
C ILE A 127 -8.42 1.72 -15.98
N VAL A 128 -8.83 2.47 -14.95
CA VAL A 128 -9.56 3.73 -15.13
C VAL A 128 -8.67 4.76 -15.83
N GLY A 129 -7.41 4.88 -15.41
CA GLY A 129 -6.42 5.79 -15.99
C GLY A 129 -6.21 5.55 -17.47
N ASP A 130 -5.94 4.31 -17.90
CA ASP A 130 -5.77 3.99 -19.32
C ASP A 130 -7.03 4.29 -20.14
N SER A 131 -8.21 3.89 -19.65
CA SER A 131 -9.48 4.09 -20.36
C SER A 131 -9.85 5.58 -20.47
N CYS A 132 -9.68 6.34 -19.38
CA CYS A 132 -10.01 7.76 -19.35
C CYS A 132 -9.04 8.60 -20.17
N VAL A 133 -7.74 8.29 -20.16
CA VAL A 133 -6.75 9.02 -20.97
C VAL A 133 -7.02 8.80 -22.47
N ARG A 134 -7.42 7.59 -22.88
CA ARG A 134 -7.82 7.30 -24.26
C ARG A 134 -9.11 8.04 -24.65
N ALA A 135 -10.10 8.11 -23.77
CA ALA A 135 -11.33 8.89 -24.00
C ALA A 135 -11.07 10.40 -24.07
N TYR A 136 -10.08 10.90 -23.31
CA TYR A 136 -9.70 12.31 -23.27
C TYR A 136 -9.17 12.83 -24.62
N VAL A 137 -8.65 11.95 -25.49
CA VAL A 137 -8.28 12.29 -26.87
C VAL A 137 -9.50 12.73 -27.68
N HIS A 138 -10.69 12.19 -27.41
CA HIS A 138 -11.89 12.51 -28.19
C HIS A 138 -12.58 13.77 -27.68
N GLU A 139 -12.79 13.90 -26.36
CA GLU A 139 -13.49 15.05 -25.75
C GLU A 139 -12.77 15.50 -24.47
N SER A 140 -12.38 16.77 -24.42
CA SER A 140 -11.66 17.33 -23.27
C SER A 140 -12.53 17.57 -22.03
N LYS A 141 -13.86 17.55 -22.16
CA LYS A 141 -14.80 17.67 -21.04
C LYS A 141 -14.78 16.45 -20.11
N VAL A 142 -14.26 15.30 -20.58
CA VAL A 142 -14.15 14.06 -19.79
C VAL A 142 -13.11 14.18 -18.66
N PHE A 143 -12.27 15.22 -18.67
CA PHE A 143 -11.25 15.46 -17.66
C PHE A 143 -11.78 15.49 -16.22
N VAL A 144 -12.89 16.19 -15.98
CA VAL A 144 -13.46 16.31 -14.63
C VAL A 144 -13.98 14.96 -14.16
N THR A 145 -14.64 14.21 -15.04
CA THR A 145 -15.13 12.84 -14.75
C THR A 145 -13.98 11.88 -14.46
N MET A 146 -12.88 11.97 -15.21
CA MET A 146 -11.67 11.18 -14.95
C MET A 146 -11.16 11.41 -13.53
N VAL A 147 -10.98 12.67 -13.12
CA VAL A 147 -10.47 13.00 -11.79
C VAL A 147 -11.43 12.50 -10.69
N LEU A 148 -12.74 12.67 -10.87
CA LEU A 148 -13.75 12.24 -9.90
C LEU A 148 -13.71 10.72 -9.67
N ILE A 149 -13.61 9.91 -10.73
CA ILE A 149 -13.53 8.45 -10.60
C ILE A 149 -12.21 8.03 -9.93
N LEU A 150 -11.10 8.68 -10.27
CA LEU A 150 -9.79 8.40 -9.68
C LEU A 150 -9.75 8.71 -8.18
N ILE A 151 -10.41 9.77 -7.72
CA ILE A 151 -10.52 10.08 -6.28
C ILE A 151 -11.25 8.95 -5.54
N PHE A 152 -12.35 8.43 -6.08
CA PHE A 152 -13.05 7.30 -5.44
C PHE A 152 -12.21 6.03 -5.38
N ALA A 153 -11.38 5.78 -6.40
CA ALA A 153 -10.45 4.65 -6.41
C ALA A 153 -9.34 4.83 -5.36
N GLU A 154 -8.80 6.04 -5.20
CA GLU A 154 -7.72 6.38 -4.26
C GLU A 154 -8.16 6.20 -2.80
N VAL A 155 -9.41 6.57 -2.48
CA VAL A 155 -9.95 6.50 -1.11
C VAL A 155 -9.94 5.06 -0.56
N LEU A 156 -9.98 4.03 -1.42
CA LEU A 156 -9.82 2.63 -1.01
C LEU A 156 -8.45 2.37 -0.35
N GLY A 157 -7.39 2.99 -0.87
CA GLY A 157 -6.04 2.91 -0.28
C GLY A 157 -5.95 3.66 1.04
N LEU A 158 -6.58 4.83 1.13
CA LEU A 158 -6.64 5.62 2.37
C LEU A 158 -7.34 4.87 3.51
N TYR A 159 -8.43 4.15 3.24
CA TYR A 159 -9.11 3.37 4.26
C TYR A 159 -8.21 2.30 4.89
N GLY A 160 -7.41 1.59 4.09
CA GLY A 160 -6.49 0.59 4.64
C GLY A 160 -5.38 1.21 5.49
N MET A 161 -4.88 2.38 5.11
CA MET A 161 -3.89 3.10 5.92
C MET A 161 -4.48 3.58 7.27
N ILE A 162 -5.70 4.12 7.28
CA ILE A 162 -6.37 4.53 8.54
C ILE A 162 -6.55 3.34 9.48
N VAL A 163 -6.97 2.18 8.95
CA VAL A 163 -7.11 0.95 9.76
C VAL A 163 -5.77 0.51 10.33
N ALA A 164 -4.70 0.53 9.53
CA ALA A 164 -3.35 0.19 9.98
C ALA A 164 -2.86 1.12 11.11
N LEU A 165 -3.13 2.43 11.00
CA LEU A 165 -2.79 3.40 12.04
C LEU A 165 -3.55 3.14 13.35
N ILE A 166 -4.85 2.86 13.29
CA ILE A 166 -5.64 2.56 14.49
C ILE A 166 -5.13 1.28 15.17
N MET A 167 -4.74 0.26 14.41
CA MET A 167 -4.15 -0.97 14.94
C MET A 167 -2.81 -0.71 15.62
N HIS A 168 -1.97 0.13 15.02
CA HIS A 168 -0.69 0.53 15.60
C HIS A 168 -0.87 1.34 16.91
N SER A 169 -1.77 2.33 16.92
CA SER A 169 -2.05 3.14 18.12
C SER A 169 -2.58 2.33 19.30
N LYS A 170 -3.33 1.25 19.05
CA LYS A 170 -3.80 0.35 20.14
C LYS A 170 -2.71 -0.56 20.71
N THR A 171 -1.58 -0.64 20.02
CA THR A 171 -0.46 -1.51 20.39
C THR A 171 0.51 -0.76 21.31
N GLN A 172 0.66 0.55 21.14
CA GLN A 172 1.51 1.40 21.98
C GLN A 172 0.90 1.62 23.38
N GLY A 173 1.64 1.25 24.43
CA GLY A 173 1.39 1.69 25.81
C GLY A 173 0.44 0.88 26.68
N LYS A 174 -0.22 -0.17 26.17
CA LYS A 174 -1.13 -1.02 26.97
C LYS A 174 -0.62 -2.44 27.22
N TRP A 175 0.37 -2.89 26.44
CA TRP A 175 0.81 -4.28 26.42
C TRP A 175 2.30 -4.46 26.75
N ASP A 176 3.05 -3.37 26.89
CA ASP A 176 4.46 -3.40 27.33
C ASP A 176 4.57 -3.88 28.79
N ASP A 177 3.56 -3.60 29.61
CA ASP A 177 3.48 -4.04 31.01
C ASP A 177 3.29 -5.56 31.19
N LEU A 178 2.77 -6.27 30.16
CA LEU A 178 2.62 -7.73 30.22
C LEU A 178 3.96 -8.46 30.20
N CYS A 179 4.98 -7.91 29.53
CA CYS A 179 6.32 -8.47 29.55
C CYS A 179 7.09 -8.06 30.82
N GLY A 180 6.79 -6.87 31.37
CA GLY A 180 7.40 -6.37 32.62
C GLY A 180 6.97 -7.14 33.86
N ALA A 181 5.72 -7.62 33.92
CA ALA A 181 5.18 -8.37 35.05
C ALA A 181 5.77 -9.79 35.23
N ILE A 182 6.64 -10.26 34.34
CA ILE A 182 7.29 -11.59 34.37
C ILE A 182 8.75 -11.51 34.88
N VAL A 183 9.33 -10.31 34.97
CA VAL A 183 10.70 -10.07 35.48
C VAL A 183 10.70 -9.68 36.97
N GLY A 184 9.54 -9.76 37.64
CA GLY A 184 9.37 -9.52 39.08
C GLY A 184 9.26 -10.81 39.88
#